data_AF-A0A9W9Z3P7-F1
#
_entry.id   AF-A0A9W9Z3P7-F1
#
_cell.length_a   1.000
_cell.length_b   1.000
_cell.length_c   1.000
_cell.angle_alpha   90.00
_cell.angle_beta   90.00
_cell.angle_gamma   90.00
#
_symmetry.space_group_name_H-M   'P 1'
#
loop_
_entity.id
_entity.type
_entity.pdbx_description
1 polymer ?
#
loop_
_entity_poly.entity_id
_entity_poly.type
_entity_poly.pdbx_seq_one_letter_code
_entity_poly.pdbx_strand_id
1 'polypeptide(L)'
;MLSQLKHVCKFRFVSQRLPNISSKLFNYAATAQSTNKQSVKSIQKADISRMLHVTWNNDTINRYPFVYLRDNCQCSECFHESSLQRSFDTVGHLKIDIQPERVDVLQNGEEISVTWPDKHVSAFNSEWLHSRRLTEEQDISKGTSTLNKEGVIFWNAEQLQGKIPRHDFHEIMEDDFKLYEWLYSLHSVGIALVTDTPLQTGEGYKLCERVGYAKTIHYGHHVDIHGKFDANNLGFTSGVLTIACRFSLLRLCTRDYTSSLYRASVHRGRCQPVFGWISRGATAERKRPRKI
;
A
#
# COMPACT_ATOMS: atom_id res chain seq x y z
N MET A 1 49.18 -23.45 25.72
CA MET A 1 48.20 -22.52 26.32
C MET A 1 47.50 -21.79 25.17
N LEU A 2 46.21 -22.13 24.94
CA LEU A 2 45.11 -21.29 24.42
C LEU A 2 45.38 -20.47 23.14
N SER A 3 44.94 -20.90 21.95
CA SER A 3 43.58 -20.79 21.37
C SER A 3 43.04 -19.36 21.24
N GLN A 4 42.88 -18.83 20.01
CA GLN A 4 41.76 -17.98 19.52
C GLN A 4 41.77 -17.99 17.97
N LEU A 5 40.90 -18.76 17.31
CA LEU A 5 39.54 -18.40 16.87
C LEU A 5 39.49 -17.49 15.61
N LYS A 6 39.57 -18.12 14.44
CA LYS A 6 38.94 -17.65 13.20
C LYS A 6 37.62 -18.42 13.05
N HIS A 7 36.49 -17.81 13.35
CA HIS A 7 35.17 -18.33 12.96
C HIS A 7 34.62 -17.53 11.78
N VAL A 8 34.58 -18.21 10.63
CA VAL A 8 33.78 -17.84 9.46
C VAL A 8 32.36 -18.35 9.69
N CYS A 9 31.39 -17.45 9.78
CA CYS A 9 29.97 -17.78 9.83
C CYS A 9 29.55 -18.42 8.51
N LYS A 10 29.29 -19.74 8.54
CA LYS A 10 28.51 -20.46 7.53
C LYS A 10 27.03 -20.16 7.79
N PHE A 11 26.38 -19.43 6.89
CA PHE A 11 24.92 -19.38 6.84
C PHE A 11 24.40 -20.76 6.39
N ARG A 12 23.76 -21.48 7.32
CA ARG A 12 22.98 -22.69 7.03
C ARG A 12 21.56 -22.25 6.68
N PHE A 13 21.13 -22.49 5.44
CA PHE A 13 19.72 -22.51 5.07
C PHE A 13 19.05 -23.67 5.82
N VAL A 14 18.14 -23.35 6.74
CA VAL A 14 17.26 -24.33 7.37
C VAL A 14 15.91 -24.23 6.66
N SER A 15 15.66 -25.18 5.76
CA SER A 15 14.34 -25.46 5.21
C SER A 15 13.51 -26.13 6.31
N GLN A 16 12.62 -25.37 6.97
CA GLN A 16 11.59 -25.94 7.84
C GLN A 16 10.23 -25.87 7.17
N ARG A 17 9.60 -27.06 7.08
CA ARG A 17 8.27 -27.30 6.53
C ARG A 17 7.22 -26.61 7.38
N LEU A 18 6.33 -25.86 6.73
CA LEU A 18 5.15 -25.25 7.34
C LEU A 18 4.18 -26.34 7.85
N PRO A 19 3.67 -26.26 9.10
CA PRO A 19 2.55 -27.09 9.55
C PRO A 19 1.21 -26.57 9.02
N ASN A 20 0.28 -27.51 8.81
CA ASN A 20 -1.07 -27.28 8.29
C ASN A 20 -2.03 -26.68 9.36
N ILE A 21 -2.66 -25.56 8.96
CA ILE A 21 -4.07 -25.14 9.13
C ILE A 21 -4.78 -25.35 10.49
N SER A 22 -5.28 -24.23 11.05
CA SER A 22 -6.61 -24.19 11.67
C SER A 22 -7.42 -23.06 11.04
N SER A 23 -8.50 -23.44 10.37
CA SER A 23 -9.37 -22.63 9.53
C SER A 23 -10.54 -22.09 10.36
N LYS A 24 -10.69 -20.76 10.41
CA LYS A 24 -11.96 -20.02 10.55
C LYS A 24 -11.62 -18.53 10.75
N LEU A 25 -11.55 -17.79 9.64
CA LEU A 25 -11.91 -16.36 9.47
C LEU A 25 -11.17 -15.69 8.29
N PHE A 26 -10.17 -16.34 7.69
CA PHE A 26 -9.52 -15.86 6.47
C PHE A 26 -9.99 -16.66 5.26
N ASN A 27 -11.12 -16.27 4.68
CA ASN A 27 -11.39 -16.56 3.27
C ASN A 27 -10.80 -15.43 2.41
N TYR A 28 -9.49 -15.25 2.48
CA TYR A 28 -8.77 -15.02 1.25
C TYR A 28 -8.33 -16.40 0.82
N ALA A 29 -9.10 -17.01 -0.09
CA ALA A 29 -8.49 -17.96 -0.97
C ALA A 29 -7.27 -17.23 -1.53
N ALA A 30 -6.08 -17.64 -1.09
CA ALA A 30 -4.90 -17.53 -1.92
C ALA A 30 -5.32 -18.24 -3.20
N THR A 31 -5.87 -17.46 -4.12
CA THR A 31 -5.95 -17.85 -5.50
C THR A 31 -4.48 -17.93 -5.84
N ALA A 32 -3.91 -19.12 -5.72
CA ALA A 32 -2.94 -19.58 -6.67
C ALA A 32 -3.66 -19.46 -8.03
N GLN A 33 -3.78 -18.23 -8.53
CA GLN A 33 -3.89 -18.00 -9.95
C GLN A 33 -2.68 -18.74 -10.48
N SER A 34 -2.94 -19.82 -11.21
CA SER A 34 -2.00 -20.31 -12.19
C SER A 34 -1.46 -19.06 -12.88
N THR A 35 -0.24 -18.65 -12.54
CA THR A 35 0.38 -17.47 -13.13
C THR A 35 0.66 -17.90 -14.56
N ASN A 36 -0.34 -17.75 -15.42
CA ASN A 36 -0.16 -17.86 -16.85
C ASN A 36 0.83 -16.75 -17.17
N LYS A 37 2.10 -17.14 -17.25
CA LYS A 37 3.21 -16.27 -17.59
C LYS A 37 2.80 -15.48 -18.82
N GLN A 38 2.82 -14.16 -18.70
CA GLN A 38 2.34 -13.33 -19.78
C GLN A 38 3.39 -13.33 -20.90
N SER A 39 3.01 -13.82 -22.07
CA SER A 39 3.82 -13.77 -23.28
C SER A 39 3.14 -12.97 -24.39
N VAL A 40 3.97 -12.41 -25.26
CA VAL A 40 3.56 -11.63 -26.43
C VAL A 40 3.20 -12.59 -27.55
N LYS A 41 1.97 -12.47 -28.05
CA LYS A 41 1.49 -13.21 -29.21
C LYS A 41 1.83 -12.50 -30.52
N SER A 42 1.64 -11.18 -30.56
CA SER A 42 2.00 -10.34 -31.71
C SER A 42 2.13 -8.87 -31.31
N ILE A 43 2.80 -8.10 -32.17
CA ILE A 43 2.95 -6.65 -32.01
C ILE A 43 2.54 -5.93 -33.29
N GLN A 44 2.02 -4.71 -33.14
CA GLN A 44 1.73 -3.80 -34.24
C GLN A 44 2.21 -2.40 -33.89
N LYS A 45 3.04 -1.82 -34.75
CA LYS A 45 3.42 -0.40 -34.67
C LYS A 45 2.31 0.44 -35.28
N ALA A 46 1.78 1.38 -34.51
CA ALA A 46 0.84 2.38 -34.99
C ALA A 46 1.56 3.75 -35.02
N ASP A 47 2.35 3.97 -36.08
CA ASP A 47 3.27 5.11 -36.16
C ASP A 47 2.53 6.47 -36.12
N ILE A 48 1.33 6.55 -36.73
CA ILE A 48 0.49 7.77 -36.74
C ILE A 48 0.07 8.17 -35.32
N SER A 49 -0.36 7.20 -34.50
CA SER A 49 -0.74 7.44 -33.11
C SER A 49 0.45 7.41 -32.15
N ARG A 50 1.66 7.07 -32.64
CA ARG A 50 2.89 6.89 -31.85
C ARG A 50 2.75 5.86 -30.73
N MET A 51 2.09 4.74 -31.04
CA MET A 51 1.81 3.67 -30.09
C MET A 51 2.34 2.32 -30.58
N LEU A 52 2.79 1.49 -29.65
CA LEU A 52 2.98 0.06 -29.82
C LEU A 52 1.73 -0.66 -29.31
N HIS A 53 1.06 -1.42 -30.17
CA HIS A 53 0.00 -2.34 -29.75
C HIS A 53 0.62 -3.71 -29.50
N VAL A 54 0.41 -4.24 -28.31
CA VAL A 54 0.89 -5.58 -27.93
C VAL A 54 -0.32 -6.47 -27.72
N THR A 55 -0.41 -7.53 -28.50
CA THR A 55 -1.40 -8.59 -28.33
C THR A 55 -0.79 -9.70 -27.49
N TRP A 56 -1.44 -10.02 -26.40
CA TRP A 56 -1.02 -10.98 -25.40
C TRP A 56 -1.53 -12.39 -25.71
N ASN A 57 -0.97 -13.40 -25.04
CA ASN A 57 -1.38 -14.81 -25.20
C ASN A 57 -2.86 -15.11 -24.86
N ASN A 58 -3.50 -14.22 -24.10
CA ASN A 58 -4.92 -14.27 -23.74
C ASN A 58 -5.81 -13.43 -24.71
N ASP A 59 -5.26 -13.03 -25.85
CA ASP A 59 -5.92 -12.19 -26.87
C ASP A 59 -6.33 -10.78 -26.41
N THR A 60 -5.91 -10.36 -25.22
CA THR A 60 -6.03 -8.96 -24.81
C THR A 60 -5.00 -8.11 -25.54
N ILE A 61 -5.37 -6.87 -25.82
CA ILE A 61 -4.50 -5.89 -26.48
C ILE A 61 -4.24 -4.79 -25.47
N ASN A 62 -2.97 -4.39 -25.33
CA ASN A 62 -2.60 -3.17 -24.63
C ASN A 62 -1.78 -2.24 -25.52
N ARG A 63 -2.02 -0.94 -25.35
CA ARG A 63 -1.38 0.12 -26.13
C ARG A 63 -0.35 0.88 -25.29
N TYR A 64 0.88 0.97 -25.79
CA TYR A 64 2.00 1.63 -25.13
C TYR A 64 2.52 2.79 -25.98
N PRO A 65 2.47 4.05 -25.50
CA PRO A 65 3.11 5.16 -26.20
C PRO A 65 4.61 4.92 -26.37
N PHE A 66 5.18 5.25 -27.53
CA PHE A 66 6.62 5.09 -27.75
C PHE A 66 7.46 5.89 -26.75
N VAL A 67 7.03 7.11 -26.44
CA VAL A 67 7.66 7.95 -25.41
C VAL A 67 7.65 7.28 -24.03
N TYR A 68 6.59 6.56 -23.68
CA TYR A 68 6.49 5.84 -22.40
C TYR A 68 7.49 4.67 -22.36
N LEU A 69 7.63 3.93 -23.46
CA LEU A 69 8.62 2.84 -23.54
C LEU A 69 10.03 3.40 -23.40
N ARG A 70 10.39 4.47 -24.12
CA ARG A 70 11.74 5.06 -24.03
C ARG A 70 12.05 5.61 -22.64
N ASP A 71 11.07 6.25 -21.99
CA ASP A 71 11.20 6.81 -20.65
C ASP A 71 11.41 5.73 -19.57
N ASN A 72 10.90 4.53 -19.81
CA ASN A 72 10.96 3.42 -18.86
C ASN A 72 11.95 2.33 -19.28
N CYS A 73 12.92 2.63 -20.15
CA CYS A 73 14.01 1.72 -20.48
C CYS A 73 14.70 1.20 -19.21
N GLN A 74 14.90 -0.12 -19.13
CA GLN A 74 15.48 -0.81 -17.96
C GLN A 74 16.97 -1.17 -18.15
N CYS A 75 17.63 -0.66 -19.20
CA CYS A 75 19.06 -0.91 -19.40
C CYS A 75 19.90 -0.16 -18.35
N SER A 76 21.15 -0.60 -18.15
CA SER A 76 22.08 -0.03 -17.17
C SER A 76 22.41 1.45 -17.38
N GLU A 77 22.23 1.98 -18.60
CA GLU A 77 22.40 3.42 -18.87
C GLU A 77 21.19 4.25 -18.41
N CYS A 78 19.98 3.68 -18.48
CA CYS A 78 18.73 4.40 -18.22
C CYS A 78 18.15 4.14 -16.83
N PHE A 79 18.54 3.05 -16.18
CA PHE A 79 18.05 2.63 -14.89
C PHE A 79 19.20 2.12 -14.00
N HIS A 80 19.30 2.71 -12.81
CA HIS A 80 20.26 2.32 -11.81
C HIS A 80 19.68 1.21 -10.92
N GLU A 81 20.05 -0.04 -11.23
CA GLU A 81 19.45 -1.25 -10.68
C GLU A 81 19.48 -1.31 -9.14
N SER A 82 20.58 -0.89 -8.50
CA SER A 82 20.72 -1.04 -7.05
C SER A 82 19.87 -0.04 -6.24
N SER A 83 19.59 1.15 -6.80
CA SER A 83 18.75 2.16 -6.14
C SER A 83 17.30 2.15 -6.63
N LEU A 84 17.00 1.34 -7.66
CA LEU A 84 15.71 1.31 -8.35
C LEU A 84 15.28 2.68 -8.87
N GLN A 85 16.24 3.47 -9.36
CA GLN A 85 16.00 4.82 -9.85
C GLN A 85 16.31 4.95 -11.33
N ARG A 86 15.54 5.80 -12.00
CA ARG A 86 15.84 6.22 -13.36
C ARG A 86 17.08 7.11 -13.37
N SER A 87 18.07 6.78 -14.19
CA SER A 87 19.24 7.62 -14.47
C SER A 87 19.08 8.42 -15.77
N PHE A 88 18.18 7.99 -16.67
CA PHE A 88 17.88 8.70 -17.90
C PHE A 88 17.21 10.07 -17.62
N ASP A 89 17.81 11.14 -18.14
CA ASP A 89 17.22 12.48 -18.08
C ASP A 89 16.04 12.62 -19.06
N THR A 90 14.85 12.31 -18.54
CA THR A 90 13.58 12.45 -19.25
C THR A 90 13.36 13.88 -19.75
N VAL A 91 13.75 14.91 -18.98
CA VAL A 91 13.41 16.30 -19.31
C VAL A 91 14.36 16.85 -20.37
N GLY A 92 15.66 16.56 -20.25
CA GLY A 92 16.67 17.06 -21.17
C GLY A 92 16.79 16.27 -22.47
N HIS A 93 16.57 14.95 -22.45
CA HIS A 93 16.93 14.09 -23.59
C HIS A 93 15.76 13.35 -24.25
N LEU A 94 14.59 13.23 -23.61
CA LEU A 94 13.46 12.51 -24.22
C LEU A 94 12.73 13.38 -25.25
N LYS A 95 12.76 12.96 -26.51
CA LYS A 95 11.92 13.54 -27.56
C LYS A 95 10.51 12.95 -27.49
N ILE A 96 9.50 13.79 -27.33
CA ILE A 96 8.10 13.36 -27.19
C ILE A 96 7.58 12.67 -28.46
N ASP A 97 8.11 13.07 -29.62
CA ASP A 97 7.80 12.54 -30.94
C ASP A 97 8.69 11.35 -31.35
N ILE A 98 9.46 10.77 -30.41
CA ILE A 98 10.33 9.62 -30.69
C ILE A 98 9.54 8.45 -31.30
N GLN A 99 10.12 7.86 -32.35
CA GLN A 99 9.58 6.67 -33.01
C GLN A 99 10.66 5.58 -33.07
N PRO A 100 10.32 4.33 -32.75
CA PRO A 100 11.28 3.23 -32.84
C PRO A 100 11.59 2.90 -34.30
N GLU A 101 12.87 2.71 -34.61
CA GLU A 101 13.30 2.18 -35.90
C GLU A 101 12.79 0.75 -36.07
N ARG A 102 12.92 -0.05 -35.01
CA ARG A 102 12.58 -1.48 -35.03
C ARG A 102 12.00 -1.92 -33.68
N VAL A 103 11.05 -2.85 -33.74
CA VAL A 103 10.50 -3.52 -32.56
C VAL A 103 10.46 -5.01 -32.87
N ASP A 104 11.06 -5.82 -32.00
CA ASP A 104 11.13 -7.27 -32.13
C ASP A 104 10.54 -7.95 -30.89
N VAL A 105 9.98 -9.13 -31.12
CA VAL A 105 9.58 -10.05 -30.05
C VAL A 105 10.65 -11.14 -29.96
N LEU A 106 11.29 -11.24 -28.81
CA LEU A 106 12.37 -12.17 -28.55
C LEU A 106 11.89 -13.29 -27.61
N GLN A 107 12.71 -14.35 -27.50
CA GLN A 107 12.54 -15.40 -26.49
C GLN A 107 11.12 -16.00 -26.47
N ASN A 108 10.56 -16.33 -27.64
CA ASN A 108 9.20 -16.89 -27.78
C ASN A 108 8.08 -16.03 -27.13
N GLY A 109 8.23 -14.71 -27.14
CA GLY A 109 7.23 -13.80 -26.58
C GLY A 109 7.51 -13.37 -25.14
N GLU A 110 8.63 -13.75 -24.53
CA GLU A 110 8.98 -13.37 -23.16
C GLU A 110 9.64 -11.99 -23.05
N GLU A 111 10.08 -11.42 -24.18
CA GLU A 111 10.75 -10.13 -24.21
C GLU A 111 10.37 -9.33 -25.46
N ILE A 112 10.22 -8.00 -25.31
CA ILE A 112 10.10 -7.05 -26.40
C ILE A 112 11.37 -6.22 -26.46
N SER A 113 12.02 -6.19 -27.61
CA SER A 113 13.18 -5.33 -27.88
C SER A 113 12.76 -4.16 -28.77
N VAL A 114 13.13 -2.95 -28.38
CA VAL A 114 12.83 -1.71 -29.09
C VAL A 114 14.14 -1.00 -29.43
N THR A 115 14.41 -0.82 -30.72
CA THR A 115 15.56 -0.06 -31.22
C THR A 115 15.14 1.36 -31.58
N TRP A 116 15.84 2.34 -31.01
CA TRP A 116 15.56 3.76 -31.16
C TRP A 116 16.46 4.42 -32.22
N PRO A 117 16.12 5.64 -32.70
CA PRO A 117 16.88 6.33 -33.75
C PRO A 117 18.35 6.64 -33.39
N ASP A 118 18.64 6.78 -32.09
CA ASP A 118 19.99 6.97 -31.53
C ASP A 118 20.77 5.66 -31.40
N LYS A 119 20.25 4.55 -31.96
CA LYS A 119 20.78 3.18 -31.83
C LYS A 119 20.69 2.60 -30.43
N HIS A 120 20.05 3.31 -29.50
CA HIS A 120 19.76 2.76 -28.18
C HIS A 120 18.79 1.59 -28.31
N VAL A 121 18.96 0.56 -27.48
CA VAL A 121 18.09 -0.63 -27.45
C VAL A 121 17.51 -0.78 -26.06
N SER A 122 16.18 -0.80 -25.98
CA SER A 122 15.44 -1.08 -24.75
C SER A 122 14.84 -2.47 -24.82
N ALA A 123 15.16 -3.32 -23.85
CA ALA A 123 14.56 -4.64 -23.68
C ALA A 123 13.57 -4.62 -22.52
N PHE A 124 12.37 -5.17 -22.74
CA PHE A 124 11.30 -5.26 -21.75
C PHE A 124 10.87 -6.70 -21.58
N ASN A 125 10.99 -7.22 -20.37
CA ASN A 125 10.36 -8.49 -20.01
C ASN A 125 8.82 -8.35 -20.14
N SER A 126 8.18 -9.32 -20.77
CA SER A 126 6.75 -9.30 -21.09
C SER A 126 5.85 -9.21 -19.84
N GLU A 127 6.23 -9.88 -18.75
CA GLU A 127 5.49 -9.82 -17.48
C GLU A 127 5.66 -8.46 -16.80
N TRP A 128 6.87 -7.90 -16.83
CA TRP A 128 7.13 -6.55 -16.33
C TRP A 128 6.31 -5.50 -17.10
N LEU A 129 6.24 -5.62 -18.43
CA LEU A 129 5.51 -4.67 -19.27
C LEU A 129 3.99 -4.81 -19.08
N HIS A 130 3.49 -6.05 -19.07
CA HIS A 130 2.07 -6.32 -18.87
C HIS A 130 1.54 -5.90 -17.48
N SER A 131 2.35 -6.07 -16.43
CA SER A 131 1.99 -5.62 -15.07
C SER A 131 1.95 -4.09 -14.93
N ARG A 132 2.56 -3.36 -15.87
CA ARG A 132 2.58 -1.88 -15.95
C ARG A 132 1.76 -1.33 -17.12
N ARG A 133 0.84 -2.14 -17.67
CA ARG A 133 -0.05 -1.71 -18.74
C ARG A 133 -0.82 -0.45 -18.32
N LEU A 134 -0.95 0.48 -19.26
CA LEU A 134 -1.77 1.66 -19.07
C LEU A 134 -3.25 1.24 -19.07
N THR A 135 -4.03 1.85 -18.19
CA THR A 135 -5.48 1.62 -18.12
C THR A 135 -6.13 2.06 -19.42
N GLU A 136 -6.87 1.16 -20.07
CA GLU A 136 -7.63 1.54 -21.28
C GLU A 136 -8.98 2.15 -20.89
N GLU A 137 -9.60 2.92 -21.79
CA GLU A 137 -10.92 3.54 -21.55
C GLU A 137 -11.99 2.51 -21.12
N GLN A 138 -11.88 1.29 -21.63
CA GLN A 138 -12.76 0.17 -21.26
C GLN A 138 -12.60 -0.23 -19.78
N ASP A 139 -11.41 -0.09 -19.21
CA ASP A 139 -11.14 -0.34 -17.79
C ASP A 139 -11.60 0.81 -16.90
N ILE A 140 -11.60 2.06 -17.40
CA ILE A 140 -12.07 3.25 -16.65
C ILE A 140 -13.56 3.13 -16.30
N SER A 141 -14.37 2.54 -17.19
CA SER A 141 -15.79 2.27 -16.95
C SER A 141 -16.06 1.39 -15.70
N LYS A 142 -15.05 0.66 -15.22
CA LYS A 142 -15.11 -0.16 -14.00
C LYS A 142 -14.80 0.61 -12.71
N GLY A 143 -14.69 1.94 -12.78
CA GLY A 143 -14.52 2.80 -11.61
C GLY A 143 -13.10 2.71 -11.02
N THR A 144 -12.09 2.87 -11.87
CA THR A 144 -10.69 2.95 -11.40
C THR A 144 -10.49 4.22 -10.57
N SER A 145 -10.61 4.04 -9.26
CA SER A 145 -10.26 5.03 -8.26
C SER A 145 -8.78 5.39 -8.36
N THR A 146 -8.44 6.68 -8.39
CA THR A 146 -7.06 7.18 -8.28
C THR A 146 -6.42 6.94 -6.91
N LEU A 147 -7.22 6.51 -5.93
CA LEU A 147 -6.76 6.07 -4.62
C LEU A 147 -6.70 4.55 -4.60
N ASN A 148 -5.65 3.98 -4.01
CA ASN A 148 -5.59 2.56 -3.70
C ASN A 148 -6.73 2.23 -2.73
N LYS A 149 -7.87 1.81 -3.29
CA LYS A 149 -9.05 1.32 -2.57
C LYS A 149 -9.11 -0.20 -2.59
N GLU A 150 -8.11 -0.85 -3.21
CA GLU A 150 -8.10 -2.30 -3.32
C GLU A 150 -8.02 -2.89 -1.92
N GLY A 151 -8.94 -3.80 -1.59
CA GLY A 151 -9.01 -4.40 -0.25
C GLY A 151 -9.59 -3.49 0.84
N VAL A 152 -10.03 -2.26 0.55
CA VAL A 152 -10.71 -1.39 1.53
C VAL A 152 -12.17 -1.82 1.69
N ILE A 153 -12.59 -2.04 2.93
CA ILE A 153 -13.93 -2.47 3.31
C ILE A 153 -14.68 -1.28 3.92
N PHE A 154 -15.73 -0.84 3.23
CA PHE A 154 -16.65 0.17 3.77
C PHE A 154 -17.56 -0.43 4.82
N TRP A 155 -17.73 0.26 5.94
CA TRP A 155 -18.57 -0.20 7.04
C TRP A 155 -19.44 0.93 7.61
N ASN A 156 -20.59 0.54 8.15
CA ASN A 156 -21.43 1.34 9.02
C ASN A 156 -21.37 0.83 10.47
N ALA A 157 -22.13 1.46 11.37
CA ALA A 157 -22.13 1.10 12.79
C ALA A 157 -22.50 -0.37 13.03
N GLU A 158 -23.53 -0.88 12.34
CA GLU A 158 -24.02 -2.26 12.52
C GLU A 158 -23.00 -3.30 12.06
N GLN A 159 -22.21 -2.98 11.04
CA GLN A 159 -21.20 -3.87 10.49
C GLN A 159 -19.96 -3.97 11.38
N LEU A 160 -19.54 -2.87 12.02
CA LEU A 160 -18.31 -2.83 12.81
C LEU A 160 -18.53 -3.06 14.31
N GLN A 161 -19.73 -2.81 14.83
CA GLN A 161 -20.00 -2.92 16.27
C GLN A 161 -19.69 -4.34 16.80
N GLY A 162 -18.78 -4.42 17.77
CA GLY A 162 -18.32 -5.69 18.34
C GLY A 162 -17.39 -6.52 17.45
N LYS A 163 -17.05 -6.04 16.25
CA LYS A 163 -16.24 -6.74 15.24
C LYS A 163 -14.98 -5.97 14.83
N ILE A 164 -14.56 -4.99 15.61
CA ILE A 164 -13.29 -4.28 15.39
C ILE A 164 -12.15 -5.32 15.43
N PRO A 165 -11.29 -5.42 14.41
CA PRO A 165 -10.16 -6.34 14.41
C PRO A 165 -9.29 -6.15 15.66
N ARG A 166 -8.88 -7.26 16.28
CA ARG A 166 -8.07 -7.26 17.52
C ARG A 166 -6.78 -8.01 17.29
N HIS A 167 -5.68 -7.47 17.79
CA HIS A 167 -4.34 -8.03 17.63
C HIS A 167 -3.59 -7.92 18.95
N ASP A 168 -2.85 -8.96 19.33
CA ASP A 168 -2.06 -8.97 20.57
C ASP A 168 -0.79 -8.11 20.41
N PHE A 169 -0.47 -7.31 21.45
CA PHE A 169 0.70 -6.43 21.42
C PHE A 169 2.01 -7.19 21.29
N HIS A 170 2.21 -8.26 22.05
CA HIS A 170 3.45 -9.02 22.07
C HIS A 170 3.67 -9.74 20.73
N GLU A 171 2.60 -10.32 20.17
CA GLU A 171 2.63 -10.92 18.84
C GLU A 171 3.08 -9.92 17.77
N ILE A 172 2.52 -8.70 17.75
CA ILE A 172 2.92 -7.66 16.79
C ILE A 172 4.40 -7.28 16.96
N MET A 173 4.87 -7.18 18.21
CA MET A 173 6.23 -6.76 18.50
C MET A 173 7.27 -7.82 18.10
N GLU A 174 6.91 -9.11 18.13
CA GLU A 174 7.85 -10.22 17.93
C GLU A 174 7.75 -10.91 16.56
N ASP A 175 6.58 -10.90 15.91
CA ASP A 175 6.34 -11.63 14.66
C ASP A 175 5.96 -10.69 13.50
N ASP A 176 6.71 -10.76 12.39
CA ASP A 176 6.47 -9.97 11.19
C ASP A 176 5.15 -10.33 10.48
N PHE A 177 4.71 -11.59 10.56
CA PHE A 177 3.41 -11.99 10.02
C PHE A 177 2.27 -11.35 10.82
N LYS A 178 2.40 -11.27 12.14
CA LYS A 178 1.43 -10.63 13.03
C LYS A 178 1.39 -9.12 12.86
N LEU A 179 2.57 -8.51 12.69
CA LEU A 179 2.67 -7.11 12.26
C LEU A 179 1.92 -6.90 10.92
N TYR A 180 2.13 -7.76 9.93
CA TYR A 180 1.44 -7.69 8.65
C TYR A 180 -0.09 -7.81 8.80
N GLU A 181 -0.60 -8.78 9.58
CA GLU A 181 -2.04 -8.93 9.82
C GLU A 181 -2.66 -7.67 10.44
N TRP A 182 -1.96 -7.05 11.39
CA TRP A 182 -2.39 -5.79 12.01
C TRP A 182 -2.38 -4.62 11.02
N LEU A 183 -1.30 -4.43 10.27
CA LEU A 183 -1.20 -3.37 9.24
C LEU A 183 -2.23 -3.57 8.11
N TYR A 184 -2.48 -4.82 7.71
CA TYR A 184 -3.52 -5.16 6.75
C TYR A 184 -4.92 -4.80 7.27
N SER A 185 -5.19 -5.03 8.55
CA SER A 185 -6.44 -4.61 9.19
C SER A 185 -6.61 -3.10 9.20
N LEU A 186 -5.53 -2.35 9.47
CA LEU A 186 -5.53 -0.89 9.38
C LEU A 186 -5.78 -0.40 7.96
N HIS A 187 -5.15 -1.01 6.95
CA HIS A 187 -5.37 -0.67 5.55
C HIS A 187 -6.81 -0.97 5.08
N SER A 188 -7.29 -2.18 5.37
CA SER A 188 -8.59 -2.67 4.86
C SER A 188 -9.78 -2.05 5.58
N VAL A 189 -9.75 -2.01 6.92
CA VAL A 189 -10.89 -1.54 7.74
C VAL A 189 -10.72 -0.08 8.16
N GLY A 190 -9.50 0.45 8.20
CA GLY A 190 -9.20 1.80 8.71
C GLY A 190 -9.12 1.89 10.24
N ILE A 191 -9.34 0.78 10.96
CA ILE A 191 -9.26 0.71 12.42
C ILE A 191 -8.96 -0.71 12.89
N ALA A 192 -8.11 -0.83 13.91
CA ALA A 192 -7.83 -2.07 14.63
C ALA A 192 -7.54 -1.73 16.09
N LEU A 193 -7.82 -2.68 16.99
CA LEU A 193 -7.50 -2.59 18.40
C LEU A 193 -6.30 -3.47 18.73
N VAL A 194 -5.32 -2.91 19.43
CA VAL A 194 -4.23 -3.69 20.02
C VAL A 194 -4.59 -4.05 21.45
N THR A 195 -4.49 -5.33 21.80
CA THR A 195 -4.82 -5.86 23.13
C THR A 195 -3.56 -6.23 23.88
N ASP A 196 -3.72 -6.47 25.19
CA ASP A 196 -2.65 -7.00 26.06
C ASP A 196 -1.38 -6.13 26.05
N THR A 197 -1.55 -4.84 25.76
CA THR A 197 -0.47 -3.85 25.82
C THR A 197 -0.07 -3.61 27.28
N PRO A 198 1.23 -3.65 27.62
CA PRO A 198 1.69 -3.35 28.97
C PRO A 198 1.20 -1.97 29.45
N LEU A 199 0.84 -1.88 30.73
CA LEU A 199 0.35 -0.63 31.34
C LEU A 199 1.52 0.30 31.73
N GLN A 200 2.37 0.63 30.76
CA GLN A 200 3.55 1.47 30.91
C GLN A 200 3.54 2.61 29.89
N THR A 201 3.93 3.81 30.31
CA THR A 201 4.05 4.94 29.37
C THR A 201 5.03 4.60 28.26
N GLY A 202 4.67 4.88 27.01
CA GLY A 202 5.54 4.68 25.86
C GLY A 202 5.29 3.40 25.05
N GLU A 203 4.45 2.46 25.48
CA GLU A 203 4.13 1.28 24.66
C GLU A 203 3.54 1.63 23.28
N GLY A 204 2.70 2.67 23.21
CA GLY A 204 2.18 3.15 21.92
C GLY A 204 3.28 3.71 21.01
N TYR A 205 4.36 4.22 21.58
CA TYR A 205 5.52 4.71 20.85
C TYR A 205 6.40 3.56 20.34
N LYS A 206 6.65 2.54 21.17
CA LYS A 206 7.33 1.30 20.74
C LYS A 206 6.61 0.65 19.56
N LEU A 207 5.28 0.63 19.60
CA LEU A 207 4.45 0.16 18.49
C LEU A 207 4.62 1.01 17.23
N CYS A 208 4.76 2.34 17.36
CA CYS A 208 5.06 3.21 16.22
C CYS A 208 6.46 2.95 15.64
N GLU A 209 7.47 2.73 16.49
CA GLU A 209 8.84 2.40 16.08
C GLU A 209 8.96 1.01 15.44
N ARG A 210 8.09 0.07 15.83
CA ARG A 210 7.98 -1.24 15.19
C ARG A 210 7.58 -1.13 13.71
N VAL A 211 6.81 -0.10 13.35
CA VAL A 211 6.38 0.15 11.96
C VAL A 211 7.33 1.12 11.24
N GLY A 212 7.80 2.16 11.93
CA GLY A 212 8.62 3.22 11.33
C GLY A 212 9.12 4.19 12.38
N TYR A 213 8.65 5.44 12.34
CA TYR A 213 9.04 6.46 13.31
C TYR A 213 7.86 7.37 13.66
N ALA A 214 7.83 7.85 14.90
CA ALA A 214 6.83 8.82 15.32
C ALA A 214 7.16 10.21 14.78
N LYS A 215 6.13 10.95 14.34
CA LYS A 215 6.30 12.34 13.92
C LYS A 215 6.13 13.29 15.12
N THR A 216 7.18 14.03 15.44
CA THR A 216 7.11 15.13 16.43
C THR A 216 6.16 16.22 15.97
N ILE A 217 5.31 16.68 16.89
CA ILE A 217 4.38 17.79 16.67
C ILE A 217 4.63 18.87 17.72
N HIS A 218 3.95 20.02 17.60
CA HIS A 218 4.07 21.13 18.56
C HIS A 218 3.67 20.76 20.00
N TYR A 219 2.91 19.67 20.19
CA TYR A 219 2.62 19.12 21.51
C TYR A 219 3.74 18.24 22.10
N GLY A 220 4.81 17.96 21.34
CA GLY A 220 5.94 17.13 21.74
C GLY A 220 6.11 15.87 20.89
N HIS A 221 7.06 15.02 21.31
CA HIS A 221 7.30 13.69 20.72
C HIS A 221 6.26 12.66 21.14
N HIS A 222 5.74 12.80 22.36
CA HIS A 222 4.61 12.04 22.91
C HIS A 222 3.71 12.99 23.68
N VAL A 223 2.42 12.67 23.75
CA VAL A 223 1.42 13.51 24.38
C VAL A 223 0.51 12.66 25.26
N ASP A 224 0.62 12.85 26.56
CA ASP A 224 -0.30 12.25 27.50
C ASP A 224 -1.60 13.05 27.56
N ILE A 225 -2.71 12.37 27.21
CA ILE A 225 -4.04 12.94 27.23
C ILE A 225 -4.64 12.76 28.62
N HIS A 226 -4.66 13.83 29.40
CA HIS A 226 -5.31 13.92 30.70
C HIS A 226 -5.87 15.33 30.90
N GLY A 227 -6.80 15.48 31.85
CA GLY A 227 -7.35 16.78 32.24
C GLY A 227 -6.25 17.70 32.77
N LYS A 228 -6.06 18.87 32.15
CA LYS A 228 -5.09 19.88 32.58
C LYS A 228 -5.81 21.13 33.08
N PHE A 229 -5.33 21.69 34.18
CA PHE A 229 -5.71 23.06 34.57
C PHE A 229 -5.13 24.02 33.52
N ASP A 230 -5.94 25.00 33.08
CA ASP A 230 -5.61 25.89 31.96
C ASP A 230 -5.24 25.15 30.66
N ALA A 231 -6.15 24.28 30.21
CA ALA A 231 -5.95 23.44 29.04
C ALA A 231 -5.79 24.24 27.73
N ASN A 232 -4.64 24.11 27.08
CA ASN A 232 -4.34 24.73 25.78
C ASN A 232 -4.95 24.00 24.56
N ASN A 233 -5.66 22.89 24.79
CA ASN A 233 -6.38 22.15 23.75
C ASN A 233 -7.61 21.45 24.38
N LEU A 234 -8.73 21.40 23.66
CA LEU A 234 -9.95 20.72 24.12
C LEU A 234 -9.72 19.23 24.45
N GLY A 235 -8.73 18.60 23.81
CA GLY A 235 -8.29 17.23 24.12
C GLY A 235 -7.74 17.04 25.53
N PHE A 236 -7.33 18.11 26.22
CA PHE A 236 -6.89 18.08 27.62
C PHE A 236 -7.99 18.53 28.60
N THR A 237 -9.25 18.53 28.16
CA THR A 237 -10.42 18.84 29.00
C THR A 237 -11.27 17.59 29.23
N SER A 238 -12.19 17.66 30.20
CA SER A 238 -13.21 16.62 30.43
C SER A 238 -14.46 16.78 29.55
N GLY A 239 -14.48 17.77 28.66
CA GLY A 239 -15.61 18.04 27.77
C GLY A 239 -15.78 16.97 26.70
N VAL A 240 -16.99 16.90 26.14
CA VAL A 240 -17.28 16.02 25.00
C VAL A 240 -16.57 16.53 23.76
N LEU A 241 -15.86 15.64 23.06
CA LEU A 241 -15.26 15.93 21.77
C LEU A 241 -16.19 15.45 20.66
N THR A 242 -16.54 16.33 19.73
CA THR A 242 -17.24 15.96 18.50
C THR A 242 -16.30 15.20 17.55
N ILE A 243 -16.87 14.50 16.57
CA ILE A 243 -16.10 13.81 15.53
C ILE A 243 -15.19 14.83 14.83
N ALA A 244 -13.89 14.53 14.83
CA ALA A 244 -12.87 15.35 14.19
C ALA A 244 -11.74 14.46 13.68
N CYS A 245 -11.13 14.83 12.56
CA CYS A 245 -9.89 14.22 12.09
C CYS A 245 -8.72 14.95 12.76
N ARG A 246 -7.90 14.23 13.53
CA ARG A 246 -6.75 14.82 14.24
C ARG A 246 -5.48 14.80 13.38
N PHE A 247 -4.54 15.67 13.76
CA PHE A 247 -3.19 15.74 13.20
C PHE A 247 -2.55 14.35 13.10
N SER A 248 -2.09 13.99 11.89
CA SER A 248 -1.50 12.70 11.56
C SER A 248 -0.21 12.46 12.35
N LEU A 249 -0.18 11.41 13.18
CA LEU A 249 0.97 11.06 14.03
C LEU A 249 1.98 10.13 13.33
N LEU A 250 1.55 9.41 12.29
CA LEU A 250 2.45 8.71 11.38
C LEU A 250 2.70 9.55 10.11
N ARG A 251 3.97 9.62 9.68
CA ARG A 251 4.35 9.98 8.30
C ARG A 251 5.03 8.79 7.62
N LEU A 252 4.40 7.63 7.72
CA LEU A 252 4.35 6.75 6.55
C LEU A 252 3.29 7.36 5.61
N CYS A 253 3.22 6.95 4.34
CA CYS A 253 2.29 7.54 3.37
C CYS A 253 0.78 7.36 3.70
N THR A 254 0.42 7.04 4.95
CA THR A 254 -0.92 6.86 5.49
C THR A 254 -1.15 7.84 6.64
N ARG A 255 -2.32 8.49 6.63
CA ARG A 255 -2.77 9.43 7.68
C ARG A 255 -3.21 8.67 8.93
N ASP A 256 -2.29 7.93 9.54
CA ASP A 256 -2.64 7.05 10.65
C ASP A 256 -2.43 7.75 12.00
N TYR A 257 -3.34 7.46 12.93
CA TYR A 257 -3.36 8.01 14.27
C TYR A 257 -3.45 6.86 15.27
N THR A 258 -2.43 6.73 16.11
CA THR A 258 -2.37 5.73 17.18
C THR A 258 -2.70 6.40 18.51
N SER A 259 -3.63 5.82 19.27
CA SER A 259 -3.90 6.21 20.65
C SER A 259 -3.86 4.98 21.55
N SER A 260 -3.06 5.05 22.61
CA SER A 260 -3.03 4.04 23.68
C SER A 260 -3.79 4.56 24.90
N LEU A 261 -4.58 3.68 25.53
CA LEU A 261 -5.37 4.01 26.72
C LEU A 261 -4.68 3.43 27.96
N TYR A 262 -4.04 4.30 28.74
CA TYR A 262 -3.29 3.90 29.94
C TYR A 262 -4.13 3.89 31.22
N ARG A 263 -5.17 4.72 31.31
CA ARG A 263 -6.05 4.82 32.48
C ARG A 263 -7.43 5.32 32.06
N ALA A 264 -8.48 4.56 32.38
CA ALA A 264 -9.86 4.98 32.20
C ALA A 264 -10.46 5.42 33.54
N SER A 265 -11.02 6.62 33.61
CA SER A 265 -11.84 7.04 34.76
C SER A 265 -13.22 6.38 34.66
N VAL A 266 -13.77 5.95 35.80
CA VAL A 266 -15.07 5.25 35.93
C VAL A 266 -16.25 6.10 35.44
N HIS A 267 -16.07 7.41 35.23
CA HIS A 267 -17.07 8.33 34.69
C HIS A 267 -16.90 8.56 33.17
N ARG A 268 -17.60 7.73 32.38
CA ARG A 268 -18.19 8.00 31.04
C ARG A 268 -17.32 8.64 29.94
N GLY A 269 -16.20 8.02 29.56
CA GLY A 269 -15.59 8.22 28.23
C GLY A 269 -15.91 7.05 27.29
N ARG A 270 -16.55 7.30 26.14
CA ARG A 270 -16.72 6.29 25.06
C ARG A 270 -16.03 6.79 23.79
N CYS A 271 -15.20 5.95 23.18
CA CYS A 271 -14.64 6.23 21.85
C CYS A 271 -15.68 5.94 20.76
N GLN A 272 -15.83 6.84 19.80
CA GLN A 272 -16.74 6.69 18.66
C GLN A 272 -15.98 6.87 17.34
N PRO A 273 -15.43 5.77 16.76
CA PRO A 273 -14.81 5.84 15.44
C PRO A 273 -15.88 5.95 14.34
N VAL A 274 -15.60 6.73 13.30
CA VAL A 274 -16.48 6.91 12.13
C VAL A 274 -15.63 6.86 10.87
N PHE A 275 -16.06 6.10 9.86
CA PHE A 275 -15.42 6.06 8.55
C PHE A 275 -15.91 7.23 7.68
N GLY A 276 -15.00 8.12 7.27
CA GLY A 276 -15.33 9.37 6.58
C GLY A 276 -15.54 9.28 5.06
N TRP A 277 -15.36 8.13 4.44
CA TRP A 277 -15.51 7.93 2.99
C TRP A 277 -16.90 7.41 2.66
N ILE A 278 -17.93 8.23 2.90
CA ILE A 278 -19.28 7.94 2.37
C ILE A 278 -19.41 8.73 1.07
N SER A 279 -19.42 8.02 -0.06
CA SER A 279 -19.69 8.61 -1.37
C SER A 279 -21.04 9.33 -1.32
N ARG A 280 -21.04 10.63 -1.61
CA ARG A 280 -22.28 11.40 -1.81
C ARG A 280 -22.92 10.93 -3.11
N GLY A 281 -23.73 9.89 -3.02
CA GLY A 281 -24.40 9.26 -4.16
C GLY A 281 -25.71 8.58 -3.76
N ALA A 282 -26.47 9.18 -2.84
CA ALA A 282 -27.88 8.86 -2.65
C ALA A 282 -28.53 10.02 -1.89
N THR A 283 -29.39 10.77 -2.57
CA THR A 283 -30.33 11.71 -1.96
C THR A 283 -31.30 10.94 -1.06
N ALA A 284 -31.01 10.88 0.25
CA ALA A 284 -31.97 10.45 1.24
C ALA A 284 -32.85 11.64 1.64
N GLU A 285 -34.11 11.63 1.18
CA GLU A 285 -35.16 12.53 1.63
C GLU A 285 -35.25 12.55 3.16
N ARG A 286 -35.03 13.72 3.75
CA ARG A 286 -35.31 13.98 5.18
C ARG A 286 -36.82 13.94 5.40
N LYS A 287 -37.36 12.81 5.87
CA LYS A 287 -38.64 12.82 6.58
C LYS A 287 -38.43 13.47 7.95
N ARG A 288 -38.96 14.69 8.11
CA ARG A 288 -39.06 15.37 9.41
C ARG A 288 -40.05 14.59 10.30
N PRO A 289 -39.78 14.41 11.60
CA PRO A 289 -40.79 13.92 12.53
C PRO A 289 -41.85 15.00 12.74
N ARG A 290 -43.13 14.65 12.56
CA ARG A 290 -44.25 15.49 13.04
C ARG A 290 -44.26 15.44 14.56
N LYS A 291 -44.40 16.62 15.19
CA LYS A 291 -44.69 16.76 16.61
C LYS A 291 -46.18 16.52 16.85
N ILE A 292 -46.43 15.85 17.98
CA ILE A 292 -47.71 15.45 18.63
C ILE A 292 -48.39 14.27 17.94
#